data_AF-A0A812JQM1-F1
#
_entry.id   AF-A0A812JQM1-F1
#
_cell.length_a   1.000
_cell.length_b   1.000
_cell.length_c   1.000
_cell.angle_alpha   90.00
_cell.angle_beta   90.00
_cell.angle_gamma   90.00
#
_symmetry.space_group_name_H-M   'P 1'
#
loop_
_entity.id
_entity.type
_entity.pdbx_description
1 polymer ?
#
loop_
_entity_poly.entity_id
_entity_poly.type
_entity_poly.pdbx_seq_one_letter_code
_entity_poly.pdbx_strand_id
1 'polypeptide(L)'
;MLGQVDASLCFSFVLALLWQQGLAVEETLSSRPVLEQVWWRAILGLRWTNQVLPSLLVVLAARSVTAVMYAGFTLGLHAEGGGWLGDSPGSGACGAVHCAVLIWRAEKVETLLQRMQRSTNVVKDAGLGRCIKNGFAEPWDWLWPGLWGSFRRFALVAVSSVGYGSFVRAALPAVVFDECLWWIVTKSQDAFARKVCSLPLTIDLVILPFIDLLHMVPVITKVLLLGVLEYPQNTEYPALLILCAMAWTGHNCHMAYTQLFVDLPENTRQLWASGAT
;
A
#
# COMPACT_ATOMS: atom_id res chain seq x y z
N MET A 1 6.06 -15.91 -19.04
CA MET A 1 7.33 -15.36 -18.51
C MET A 1 7.11 -14.53 -17.23
N LEU A 2 6.41 -15.04 -16.20
CA LEU A 2 6.15 -14.33 -14.93
C LEU A 2 6.73 -15.08 -13.71
N GLY A 3 7.61 -16.06 -13.93
CA GLY A 3 8.00 -17.06 -12.92
C GLY A 3 9.51 -17.21 -12.67
N GLN A 4 10.35 -16.29 -13.14
CA GLN A 4 11.77 -16.28 -12.76
C GLN A 4 12.01 -15.21 -11.70
N VAL A 5 12.89 -15.53 -10.75
CA VAL A 5 13.29 -14.69 -9.61
C VAL A 5 13.36 -13.23 -10.04
N ASP A 6 12.46 -12.46 -9.44
CA ASP A 6 12.03 -11.17 -9.93
C ASP A 6 13.15 -10.14 -9.76
N ALA A 7 13.91 -9.87 -10.83
CA ALA A 7 14.91 -8.80 -10.85
C ALA A 7 14.30 -7.45 -10.43
N SER A 8 12.98 -7.28 -10.60
CA SER A 8 12.27 -6.08 -10.13
C SER A 8 12.31 -5.93 -8.60
N LEU A 9 12.55 -6.99 -7.81
CA LEU A 9 12.76 -6.88 -6.36
C LEU A 9 14.02 -6.08 -6.08
N CYS A 10 15.15 -6.48 -6.67
CA CYS A 10 16.43 -5.77 -6.53
C CYS A 10 16.30 -4.32 -6.99
N PHE A 11 15.67 -4.08 -8.14
CA PHE A 11 15.44 -2.72 -8.63
C PHE A 11 14.50 -1.91 -7.73
N SER A 12 13.49 -2.54 -7.11
CA SER A 12 12.61 -1.87 -6.13
C SER A 12 13.39 -1.43 -4.89
N PHE A 13 14.30 -2.28 -4.40
CA PHE A 13 15.18 -1.93 -3.28
C PHE A 13 16.13 -0.79 -3.63
N VAL A 14 16.78 -0.85 -4.80
CA VAL A 14 17.66 0.23 -5.28
C VAL A 14 16.88 1.53 -5.41
N LEU A 15 15.68 1.50 -6.01
CA LEU A 15 14.85 2.68 -6.15
C LEU A 15 14.41 3.25 -4.79
N ALA A 16 14.04 2.40 -3.84
CA ALA A 16 13.70 2.82 -2.48
C ALA A 16 14.88 3.51 -1.77
N LEU A 17 16.10 2.98 -1.91
CA LEU A 17 17.31 3.60 -1.39
C LEU A 17 17.61 4.94 -2.06
N LEU A 18 17.44 5.02 -3.38
CA LEU A 18 17.58 6.27 -4.14
C LEU A 18 16.54 7.30 -3.68
N TRP A 19 15.30 6.91 -3.36
CA TRP A 19 14.31 7.81 -2.79
C TRP A 19 14.70 8.34 -1.42
N GLN A 20 15.24 7.49 -0.54
CA GLN A 20 15.75 7.94 0.76
C GLN A 20 16.92 8.91 0.61
N GLN A 21 17.86 8.62 -0.29
CA GLN A 21 18.99 9.52 -0.57
C GLN A 21 18.53 10.81 -1.23
N GLY A 22 17.57 10.73 -2.16
CA GLY A 22 17.02 11.85 -2.90
C GLY A 22 16.45 12.92 -1.98
N LEU A 23 15.81 12.54 -0.87
CA LEU A 23 15.34 13.47 0.16
C LEU A 23 16.46 14.31 0.77
N ALA A 24 17.62 13.71 1.05
CA ALA A 24 18.78 14.44 1.56
C ALA A 24 19.45 15.30 0.48
N VAL A 25 19.34 14.89 -0.78
CA VAL A 25 19.90 15.61 -1.92
C VAL A 25 19.04 16.82 -2.32
N GLU A 26 17.73 16.78 -2.07
CA GLU A 26 16.77 17.81 -2.47
C GLU A 26 17.19 19.22 -2.02
N GLU A 27 17.69 19.36 -0.80
CA GLU A 27 18.15 20.64 -0.22
C GLU A 27 19.39 21.23 -0.92
N THR A 28 20.23 20.38 -1.54
CA THR A 28 21.48 20.78 -2.20
C THR A 28 21.41 20.68 -3.72
N LEU A 29 20.23 20.34 -4.27
CA LEU A 29 20.07 19.98 -5.67
C LEU A 29 20.47 21.10 -6.64
N SER A 30 20.16 22.35 -6.31
CA SER A 30 20.48 23.52 -7.14
C SER A 30 21.99 23.76 -7.32
N SER A 31 22.81 23.23 -6.41
CA SER A 31 24.28 23.40 -6.42
C SER A 31 25.02 22.29 -7.19
N ARG A 32 24.30 21.25 -7.63
CA ARG A 32 24.87 20.08 -8.31
C ARG A 32 25.03 20.27 -9.83
N PRO A 33 25.86 19.47 -10.51
CA PRO A 33 25.95 19.48 -11.97
C PRO A 33 24.60 19.25 -12.65
N VAL A 34 24.36 19.88 -13.80
CA VAL A 34 23.05 19.83 -14.51
C VAL A 34 22.58 18.40 -14.78
N LEU A 35 23.48 17.51 -15.20
CA LEU A 35 23.14 16.11 -15.45
C LEU A 35 22.63 15.40 -14.18
N GLU A 36 23.30 15.62 -13.04
CA GLU A 36 22.84 15.10 -11.75
C GLU A 36 21.49 15.70 -11.34
N GLN A 37 21.27 16.99 -11.60
CA GLN A 37 19.98 17.62 -11.32
C GLN A 37 18.85 16.93 -12.08
N VAL A 38 19.04 16.65 -13.36
CA VAL A 38 18.03 15.96 -14.19
C VAL A 38 17.72 14.57 -13.63
N TRP A 39 18.75 13.79 -13.29
CA TRP A 39 18.57 12.46 -12.72
C TRP A 39 17.83 12.49 -11.38
N TRP A 40 18.23 13.36 -10.45
CA TRP A 40 17.59 13.48 -9.15
C TRP A 40 16.16 14.01 -9.25
N ARG A 41 15.89 14.95 -10.16
CA ARG A 41 14.51 15.41 -10.44
C ARG A 41 13.64 14.28 -10.97
N ALA A 42 14.17 13.41 -11.83
CA ALA A 42 13.44 12.24 -12.32
C ALA A 42 13.14 11.26 -11.18
N ILE A 43 14.13 10.95 -10.34
CA ILE A 43 13.98 10.05 -9.18
C ILE A 43 12.94 10.60 -8.19
N LEU A 44 13.03 11.88 -7.83
CA LEU A 44 12.10 12.55 -6.91
C LEU A 44 10.71 12.71 -7.53
N GLY A 45 10.62 13.01 -8.83
CA GLY A 45 9.34 13.06 -9.55
C GLY A 45 8.62 11.71 -9.54
N LEU A 46 9.38 10.61 -9.72
CA LEU A 46 8.84 9.26 -9.60
C LEU A 46 8.35 8.96 -8.18
N ARG A 47 9.07 9.44 -7.16
CA ARG A 47 8.66 9.33 -5.76
C ARG A 47 7.35 10.06 -5.50
N TRP A 48 7.20 11.29 -5.98
CA TRP A 48 5.99 12.09 -5.78
C TRP A 48 4.75 11.49 -6.45
N THR A 49 4.95 10.72 -7.51
CA THR A 49 3.88 10.08 -8.28
C THR A 49 3.69 8.60 -7.94
N ASN A 50 4.39 8.07 -6.93
CA ASN A 50 4.44 6.64 -6.63
C ASN A 50 3.10 6.01 -6.22
N GLN A 51 2.10 6.80 -5.80
CA GLN A 51 0.74 6.32 -5.49
C GLN A 51 -0.18 6.29 -6.72
N VAL A 52 0.07 7.14 -7.72
CA VAL A 52 -0.81 7.31 -8.90
C VAL A 52 -0.27 6.54 -10.10
N LEU A 53 1.04 6.60 -10.32
CA LEU A 53 1.69 6.03 -11.50
C LEU A 53 1.49 4.51 -11.64
N PRO A 54 1.57 3.68 -10.58
CA PRO A 54 1.26 2.25 -10.69
C PRO A 54 -0.16 1.99 -11.21
N SER A 55 -1.13 2.79 -10.80
CA SER A 55 -2.52 2.67 -11.28
C SER A 55 -2.64 2.99 -12.77
N LEU A 56 -1.98 4.05 -13.24
CA LEU A 56 -1.94 4.39 -14.67
C LEU A 56 -1.30 3.29 -15.50
N LEU A 57 -0.18 2.74 -15.02
CA LEU A 57 0.53 1.65 -15.70
C LEU A 57 -0.31 0.36 -15.75
N VAL A 58 -1.05 0.05 -14.69
CA VAL A 58 -1.98 -1.10 -14.65
C VAL A 58 -3.15 -0.89 -15.63
N VAL A 59 -3.69 0.32 -15.75
CA VAL A 59 -4.71 0.63 -16.76
C VAL A 59 -4.15 0.50 -18.18
N LEU A 60 -2.92 0.97 -18.43
CA LEU A 60 -2.24 0.85 -19.73
C LEU A 60 -1.93 -0.60 -20.11
N ALA A 61 -1.64 -1.45 -19.11
CA ALA A 61 -1.35 -2.86 -19.34
C ALA A 61 -2.61 -3.71 -19.57
N ALA A 62 -3.79 -3.23 -19.14
CA ALA A 62 -5.02 -3.99 -19.17
C ALA A 62 -5.50 -4.26 -20.60
N ARG A 63 -6.16 -5.42 -20.79
CA ARG A 63 -6.80 -5.73 -22.09
C ARG A 63 -7.96 -4.78 -22.42
N SER A 64 -8.59 -4.20 -21.40
CA SER A 64 -9.58 -3.13 -21.51
C SER A 64 -9.73 -2.42 -20.17
N VAL A 65 -10.15 -1.14 -20.22
CA VAL A 65 -10.44 -0.34 -19.01
C VAL A 65 -11.53 -1.03 -18.16
N THR A 66 -12.59 -1.53 -18.78
CA THR A 66 -13.67 -2.22 -18.06
C THR A 66 -13.16 -3.44 -17.30
N ALA A 67 -12.28 -4.24 -17.89
CA ALA A 67 -11.75 -5.44 -17.25
C ALA A 67 -10.89 -5.12 -16.01
N VAL A 68 -10.06 -4.08 -16.08
CA VAL A 68 -9.21 -3.68 -14.94
C VAL A 68 -10.00 -2.96 -13.85
N MET A 69 -10.97 -2.11 -14.22
CA MET A 69 -11.89 -1.50 -13.27
C MET A 69 -12.71 -2.59 -12.55
N TYR A 70 -13.22 -3.58 -13.29
CA TYR A 70 -13.90 -4.72 -12.68
C TYR A 70 -12.98 -5.49 -11.74
N ALA A 71 -11.74 -5.79 -12.16
CA ALA A 71 -10.79 -6.51 -11.30
C ALA A 71 -10.39 -5.73 -10.05
N GLY A 72 -10.33 -4.40 -10.12
CA GLY A 72 -9.99 -3.53 -9.00
C GLY A 72 -11.14 -3.27 -8.03
N PHE A 73 -12.37 -3.10 -8.53
CA PHE A 73 -13.53 -2.70 -7.73
C PHE A 73 -14.46 -3.84 -7.34
N THR A 74 -14.27 -5.04 -7.88
CA THR A 74 -15.11 -6.19 -7.52
C THR A 74 -14.38 -7.16 -6.59
N LEU A 75 -15.15 -7.87 -5.77
CA LEU A 75 -14.69 -8.94 -4.87
C LEU A 75 -14.19 -10.19 -5.61
N GLY A 76 -14.01 -10.12 -6.93
CA GLY A 76 -13.52 -11.23 -7.74
C GLY A 76 -14.56 -12.32 -8.01
N LEU A 77 -15.85 -12.01 -7.88
CA LEU A 77 -16.92 -13.00 -7.98
C LEU A 77 -17.24 -13.48 -9.41
N HIS A 78 -16.76 -12.80 -10.47
CA HIS A 78 -16.90 -13.27 -11.86
C HIS A 78 -15.71 -12.80 -12.72
N ALA A 79 -14.66 -13.61 -12.83
CA ALA A 79 -13.66 -13.44 -13.87
C ALA A 79 -14.00 -14.36 -15.05
N GLU A 80 -15.08 -14.09 -15.77
CA GLU A 80 -15.32 -14.78 -17.04
C GLU A 80 -14.25 -14.33 -18.07
N GLY A 81 -13.40 -15.27 -18.48
CA GLY A 81 -12.46 -15.14 -19.59
C GLY A 81 -11.19 -14.33 -19.28
N GLY A 82 -10.08 -15.02 -19.02
CA GLY A 82 -8.70 -14.52 -19.17
C GLY A 82 -8.21 -13.41 -18.22
N GLY A 83 -8.98 -13.03 -17.19
CA GLY A 83 -8.58 -12.01 -16.22
C GLY A 83 -8.45 -10.59 -16.80
N TRP A 84 -7.88 -9.66 -16.04
CA TRP A 84 -7.76 -8.25 -16.45
C TRP A 84 -6.63 -7.99 -17.46
N LEU A 85 -5.61 -8.86 -17.46
CA LEU A 85 -4.43 -8.78 -18.32
C LEU A 85 -4.61 -9.55 -19.65
N GLY A 86 -5.60 -10.45 -19.71
CA GLY A 86 -5.78 -11.39 -20.82
C GLY A 86 -4.83 -12.60 -20.75
N ASP A 87 -5.10 -13.60 -21.60
CA ASP A 87 -4.35 -14.86 -21.60
C ASP A 87 -2.94 -14.75 -22.20
N SER A 88 -2.69 -13.73 -23.03
CA SER A 88 -1.42 -13.54 -23.74
C SER A 88 -1.09 -12.04 -23.88
N PRO A 89 -0.65 -11.37 -22.79
CA PRO A 89 -0.29 -9.96 -22.85
C PRO A 89 0.94 -9.74 -23.73
N GLY A 90 0.90 -8.66 -24.54
CA GLY A 90 2.06 -8.22 -25.31
C GLY A 90 3.23 -7.77 -24.43
N SER A 91 4.41 -7.60 -25.04
CA SER A 91 5.63 -7.17 -24.33
C SER A 91 5.48 -5.81 -23.65
N GLY A 92 4.78 -4.86 -24.28
CA GLY A 92 4.48 -3.54 -23.71
C GLY A 92 3.62 -3.63 -22.45
N ALA A 93 2.59 -4.47 -22.45
CA ALA A 93 1.75 -4.71 -21.28
C ALA A 93 2.55 -5.37 -20.15
N CYS A 94 3.37 -6.37 -20.47
CA CYS A 94 4.29 -6.98 -19.50
C CYS A 94 5.22 -5.93 -18.88
N GLY A 95 5.83 -5.07 -19.70
CA GLY A 95 6.71 -4.00 -19.24
C GLY A 95 6.00 -3.02 -18.30
N ALA A 96 4.78 -2.60 -18.64
CA ALA A 96 3.97 -1.71 -17.81
C ALA A 96 3.62 -2.35 -16.45
N VAL A 97 3.26 -3.65 -16.42
CA VAL A 97 3.02 -4.38 -15.16
C VAL A 97 4.29 -4.45 -14.31
N HIS A 98 5.44 -4.80 -14.91
CA HIS A 98 6.70 -4.86 -14.18
C HIS A 98 7.07 -3.50 -13.58
N CYS A 99 6.92 -2.41 -14.36
CA CYS A 99 7.14 -1.06 -13.86
C CYS A 99 6.17 -0.70 -12.73
N ALA A 100 4.88 -1.04 -12.86
CA ALA A 100 3.88 -0.78 -11.83
C ALA A 100 4.24 -1.47 -10.52
N VAL A 101 4.57 -2.76 -10.57
CA VAL A 101 4.96 -3.54 -9.39
C VAL A 101 6.27 -3.02 -8.80
N LEU A 102 7.25 -2.67 -9.64
CA LEU A 102 8.53 -2.13 -9.17
C LEU A 102 8.33 -0.83 -8.39
N ILE A 103 7.59 0.13 -8.94
CA ILE A 103 7.34 1.44 -8.30
C ILE A 103 6.53 1.25 -7.02
N TRP A 104 5.44 0.47 -7.09
CA TRP A 104 4.60 0.18 -5.95
C TRP A 104 5.38 -0.50 -4.82
N ARG A 105 6.18 -1.52 -5.14
CA ARG A 105 7.00 -2.26 -4.18
C ARG A 105 8.10 -1.39 -3.60
N ALA A 106 8.74 -0.55 -4.41
CA ALA A 106 9.75 0.40 -3.93
C ALA A 106 9.18 1.32 -2.84
N GLU A 107 7.92 1.74 -2.96
CA GLU A 107 7.26 2.56 -1.92
C GLU A 107 7.07 1.75 -0.63
N LYS A 108 6.66 0.48 -0.74
CA LYS A 108 6.51 -0.39 0.44
C LYS A 108 7.85 -0.64 1.13
N VAL A 109 8.92 -0.79 0.35
CA VAL A 109 10.29 -0.93 0.87
C VAL A 109 10.78 0.37 1.51
N GLU A 110 10.60 1.52 0.87
CA GLU A 110 10.98 2.83 1.42
C GLU A 110 10.31 3.07 2.78
N THR A 111 8.99 2.82 2.85
CA THR A 111 8.21 2.96 4.08
C THR A 111 8.60 1.95 5.15
N LEU A 112 8.96 0.72 4.78
CA LEU A 112 9.51 -0.28 5.70
C LEU A 112 10.84 0.21 6.30
N LEU A 113 11.77 0.66 5.46
CA LEU A 113 13.08 1.14 5.90
C LEU A 113 12.96 2.36 6.84
N GLN A 114 12.08 3.31 6.52
CA GLN A 114 11.82 4.47 7.40
C GLN A 114 11.27 4.04 8.77
N ARG A 115 10.37 3.05 8.81
CA ARG A 115 9.82 2.53 10.06
C ARG A 115 10.86 1.78 10.89
N MET A 116 11.71 0.99 10.25
CA MET A 116 12.84 0.34 10.91
C MET A 116 13.82 1.37 11.48
N GLN A 117 14.18 2.40 10.72
CA GLN A 117 15.04 3.49 11.19
C GLN A 117 14.46 4.21 12.41
N ARG A 118 13.16 4.56 12.39
CA ARG A 118 12.48 5.16 13.55
C ARG A 118 12.51 4.24 14.77
N SER A 119 12.26 2.94 14.57
CA SER A 119 12.29 1.94 15.65
C SER A 119 13.69 1.82 16.25
N THR A 120 14.74 1.80 15.43
CA THR A 120 16.14 1.80 15.89
C THR A 120 16.48 3.07 16.67
N ASN A 121 16.01 4.24 16.24
CA ASN A 121 16.23 5.49 16.96
C ASN A 121 15.54 5.48 18.33
N VAL A 122 14.31 4.97 18.44
CA VAL A 122 13.62 4.80 19.72
C VAL A 122 14.42 3.88 20.65
N VAL A 123 14.95 2.76 20.14
CA VAL A 123 15.80 1.85 20.93
C VAL A 123 17.11 2.50 21.37
N LYS A 124 17.71 3.31 20.49
CA LYS A 124 18.92 4.07 20.79
C LYS A 124 18.69 5.09 21.90
N ASP A 125 17.58 5.82 21.84
CA ASP A 125 17.27 6.91 22.77
C ASP A 125 16.75 6.40 24.13
N ALA A 126 15.92 5.35 24.12
CA ALA A 126 15.35 4.77 25.35
C ALA A 126 16.27 3.75 26.03
N GLY A 127 17.21 3.16 25.29
CA GLY A 127 18.09 2.09 25.73
C GLY A 127 17.42 0.71 25.68
N LEU A 128 18.13 -0.30 25.15
CA LEU A 128 17.61 -1.65 24.91
C LEU A 128 16.95 -2.28 26.15
N GLY A 129 17.54 -2.13 27.34
CA GLY A 129 17.01 -2.69 28.58
C GLY A 129 15.65 -2.12 28.98
N ARG A 130 15.41 -0.82 28.74
CA ARG A 130 14.12 -0.18 29.01
C ARG A 130 13.08 -0.58 27.96
N CYS A 131 13.47 -0.71 26.70
CA CYS A 131 12.62 -1.22 25.63
C CYS A 131 12.15 -2.65 25.90
N ILE A 132 13.06 -3.54 26.32
CA ILE A 132 12.73 -4.92 26.68
C ILE A 132 11.80 -4.95 27.89
N LYS A 133 12.09 -4.17 28.94
CA LYS A 133 11.24 -4.10 30.14
C LYS A 133 9.83 -3.63 29.82
N ASN A 134 9.69 -2.57 29.02
CA ASN A 134 8.39 -2.04 28.61
C ASN A 134 7.66 -3.01 27.66
N GLY A 135 8.38 -3.65 26.74
CA GLY A 135 7.83 -4.66 25.85
C GLY A 135 7.31 -5.91 26.56
N PHE A 136 7.88 -6.29 27.72
CA PHE A 136 7.33 -7.37 28.54
C PHE A 136 6.20 -6.92 29.47
N ALA A 137 6.19 -5.66 29.91
CA ALA A 137 5.13 -5.12 30.76
C ALA A 137 3.83 -4.88 29.98
N GLU A 138 3.93 -4.33 28.76
CA GLU A 138 2.81 -3.96 27.89
C GLU A 138 3.09 -4.39 26.44
N PRO A 139 3.15 -5.70 26.14
CA PRO A 139 3.52 -6.20 24.82
C PRO A 139 2.57 -5.73 23.72
N TRP A 140 1.27 -5.61 24.03
CA TRP A 140 0.28 -5.21 23.05
C TRP A 140 0.25 -3.70 22.78
N ASP A 141 0.61 -2.85 23.74
CA ASP A 141 0.63 -1.40 23.48
C ASP A 141 1.98 -0.95 22.93
N TRP A 142 3.07 -1.62 23.33
CA TRP A 142 4.44 -1.20 23.00
C TRP A 142 5.00 -1.87 21.74
N LEU A 143 4.82 -3.19 21.60
CA LEU A 143 5.39 -3.94 20.47
C LEU A 143 4.45 -3.97 19.27
N TRP A 144 3.13 -3.99 19.48
CA TRP A 144 2.16 -4.15 18.40
C TRP A 144 2.28 -3.06 17.33
N PRO A 145 2.28 -1.74 17.62
CA PRO A 145 2.29 -0.73 16.55
C PRO A 145 3.57 -0.77 15.70
N GLY A 146 4.72 -1.01 16.34
CA GLY A 146 6.04 -1.05 15.69
C GLY A 146 6.31 -2.35 14.93
N LEU A 147 6.09 -3.51 15.57
CA LEU A 147 6.30 -4.82 14.94
C LEU A 147 5.25 -5.10 13.89
N TRP A 148 3.96 -4.87 14.18
CA TRP A 148 2.88 -5.14 13.24
C TRP A 148 2.96 -4.20 12.03
N GLY A 149 3.31 -2.93 12.26
CA GLY A 149 3.53 -1.97 11.18
C GLY A 149 4.68 -2.33 10.25
N SER A 150 5.76 -2.92 10.79
CA SER A 150 6.91 -3.41 10.01
C SER A 150 6.60 -4.74 9.33
N PHE A 151 5.92 -5.66 10.03
CA PHE A 151 5.52 -6.95 9.54
C PHE A 151 4.50 -6.84 8.39
N ARG A 152 3.57 -5.89 8.45
CA ARG A 152 2.66 -5.56 7.33
C ARG A 152 3.45 -5.19 6.07
N ARG A 153 4.42 -4.29 6.17
CA ARG A 153 5.20 -3.82 5.02
C ARG A 153 6.13 -4.91 4.48
N PHE A 154 6.66 -5.76 5.35
CA PHE A 154 7.32 -7.00 4.95
C PHE A 154 6.36 -7.94 4.20
N ALA A 155 5.15 -8.16 4.72
CA ALA A 155 4.15 -9.01 4.10
C ALA A 155 3.76 -8.52 2.70
N LEU A 156 3.58 -7.21 2.52
CA LEU A 156 3.36 -6.55 1.23
C LEU A 156 4.46 -6.87 0.20
N VAL A 157 5.73 -6.79 0.64
CA VAL A 157 6.89 -7.12 -0.21
C VAL A 157 6.93 -8.62 -0.49
N ALA A 158 6.69 -9.48 0.50
CA ALA A 158 6.73 -10.93 0.35
C ALA A 158 5.66 -11.44 -0.63
N VAL A 159 4.40 -11.02 -0.44
CA VAL A 159 3.23 -11.35 -1.27
C VAL A 159 3.47 -10.97 -2.73
N SER A 160 3.97 -9.76 -2.97
CA SER A 160 4.24 -9.28 -4.32
C SER A 160 5.49 -9.87 -4.97
N SER A 161 6.45 -10.41 -4.20
CA SER A 161 7.72 -10.90 -4.74
C SER A 161 7.72 -12.41 -4.92
N VAL A 162 7.45 -13.15 -3.85
CA VAL A 162 7.44 -14.62 -3.85
C VAL A 162 6.16 -15.15 -4.48
N GLY A 163 5.05 -14.43 -4.29
CA GLY A 163 3.75 -14.73 -4.87
C GLY A 163 3.42 -13.94 -6.14
N TYR A 164 4.43 -13.39 -6.84
CA TYR A 164 4.27 -12.39 -7.91
C TYR A 164 3.19 -12.72 -8.94
N GLY A 165 3.22 -13.92 -9.53
CA GLY A 165 2.28 -14.30 -10.59
C GLY A 165 0.81 -14.27 -10.13
N SER A 166 0.51 -14.89 -8.98
CA SER A 166 -0.84 -14.88 -8.39
C SER A 166 -1.22 -13.47 -7.92
N PHE A 167 -0.29 -12.71 -7.35
CA PHE A 167 -0.53 -11.34 -6.91
C PHE A 167 -0.92 -10.42 -8.08
N VAL A 168 -0.15 -10.43 -9.17
CA VAL A 168 -0.44 -9.63 -10.38
C VAL A 168 -1.82 -9.95 -10.94
N ARG A 169 -2.19 -11.23 -11.00
CA ARG A 169 -3.46 -11.65 -11.59
C ARG A 169 -4.65 -11.37 -10.70
N ALA A 170 -4.54 -11.64 -9.40
CA ALA A 170 -5.67 -11.64 -8.49
C ALA A 170 -5.87 -10.31 -7.76
N ALA A 171 -4.79 -9.63 -7.36
CA ALA A 171 -4.83 -8.57 -6.36
C ALA A 171 -4.25 -7.23 -6.82
N LEU A 172 -3.30 -7.21 -7.76
CA LEU A 172 -2.60 -5.98 -8.14
C LEU A 172 -3.53 -4.81 -8.51
N PRO A 173 -4.56 -4.95 -9.37
CA PRO A 173 -5.45 -3.85 -9.70
C PRO A 173 -6.17 -3.26 -8.48
N ALA A 174 -6.68 -4.11 -7.59
CA ALA A 174 -7.36 -3.67 -6.38
C ALA A 174 -6.41 -2.88 -5.48
N VAL A 175 -5.20 -3.39 -5.28
CA VAL A 175 -4.19 -2.79 -4.40
C VAL A 175 -3.73 -1.42 -4.91
N VAL A 176 -3.43 -1.27 -6.21
CA VAL A 176 -2.96 0.02 -6.73
C VAL A 176 -4.08 1.06 -6.79
N PHE A 177 -5.32 0.64 -7.10
CA PHE A 177 -6.45 1.56 -7.13
C PHE A 177 -6.86 2.04 -5.75
N ASP A 178 -6.82 1.17 -4.74
CA ASP A 178 -7.00 1.53 -3.33
C ASP A 178 -6.00 2.61 -2.90
N GLU A 179 -4.72 2.43 -3.22
CA GLU A 179 -3.68 3.40 -2.87
C GLU A 179 -3.81 4.73 -3.62
N CYS A 180 -4.15 4.68 -4.90
CA CYS A 180 -4.43 5.89 -5.69
C CYS A 180 -5.63 6.65 -5.14
N LEU A 181 -6.71 5.93 -4.80
CA LEU A 181 -7.91 6.53 -4.21
C LEU A 181 -7.61 7.13 -2.84
N TRP A 182 -6.88 6.43 -1.98
CA TRP A 182 -6.45 6.93 -0.68
C TRP A 182 -5.61 8.20 -0.82
N TRP A 183 -4.72 8.25 -1.81
CA TRP A 183 -3.95 9.45 -2.12
C TRP A 183 -4.85 10.61 -2.56
N ILE A 184 -5.87 10.36 -3.41
CA ILE A 184 -6.84 11.37 -3.82
C ILE A 184 -7.63 11.90 -2.62
N VAL A 185 -8.12 11.02 -1.74
CA VAL A 185 -8.85 11.38 -0.53
C VAL A 185 -7.98 12.24 0.38
N THR A 186 -6.76 11.78 0.67
CA THR A 186 -5.79 12.52 1.51
C THR A 186 -5.49 13.91 0.95
N LYS A 187 -5.27 14.02 -0.37
CA LYS A 187 -5.00 15.31 -1.03
C LYS A 187 -6.21 16.23 -1.06
N SER A 188 -7.40 15.66 -1.20
CA SER A 188 -8.64 16.41 -1.12
C SER A 188 -8.83 16.97 0.30
N GLN A 189 -8.67 16.12 1.33
CA GLN A 189 -8.72 16.53 2.73
C GLN A 189 -7.68 17.62 3.07
N ASP A 190 -6.43 17.49 2.61
CA ASP A 190 -5.40 18.52 2.77
C ASP A 190 -5.84 19.88 2.18
N ALA A 191 -6.49 19.88 1.02
CA ALA A 191 -6.99 21.10 0.38
C ALA A 191 -8.14 21.74 1.18
N PHE A 192 -9.03 20.93 1.74
CA PHE A 192 -10.13 21.38 2.61
C PHE A 192 -9.63 21.90 3.97
N ALA A 193 -8.67 21.21 4.59
CA ALA A 193 -8.06 21.61 5.87
C ALA A 193 -7.32 22.96 5.78
N ARG A 194 -6.77 23.29 4.60
CA ARG A 194 -6.17 24.60 4.30
C ARG A 194 -7.21 25.72 4.07
N LYS A 195 -8.50 25.46 4.33
CA LYS A 195 -9.64 26.40 4.18
C LYS A 195 -9.84 26.94 2.75
N VAL A 196 -9.42 26.19 1.72
CA VAL A 196 -9.65 26.60 0.32
C VAL A 196 -11.13 26.47 -0.07
N CYS A 197 -11.84 25.51 0.54
CA CYS A 197 -13.30 25.34 0.51
C CYS A 197 -13.74 24.60 1.79
N SER A 198 -14.97 24.80 2.27
CA SER A 198 -15.55 24.00 3.37
C SER A 198 -16.47 22.92 2.80
N LEU A 199 -16.19 21.65 3.07
CA LEU A 199 -17.13 20.57 2.77
C LEU A 199 -18.36 20.68 3.67
N PRO A 200 -19.57 20.37 3.18
CA PRO A 200 -20.73 20.17 4.04
C PRO A 200 -20.44 19.10 5.09
N LEU A 201 -20.86 19.34 6.33
CA LEU A 201 -20.59 18.49 7.50
C LEU A 201 -20.98 17.01 7.26
N THR A 202 -22.05 16.76 6.50
CA THR A 202 -22.49 15.41 6.13
C THR A 202 -21.50 14.68 5.23
N ILE A 203 -20.83 15.38 4.31
CA ILE A 203 -19.82 14.75 3.44
C ILE A 203 -18.61 14.37 4.29
N ASP A 204 -18.19 15.26 5.18
CA ASP A 204 -17.00 15.09 6.00
C ASP A 204 -17.16 14.01 7.09
N LEU A 205 -18.29 14.03 7.82
CA LEU A 205 -18.50 13.14 8.97
C LEU A 205 -19.16 11.80 8.65
N VAL A 206 -19.82 11.68 7.49
CA VAL A 206 -20.57 10.47 7.13
C VAL A 206 -20.04 9.88 5.84
N ILE A 207 -20.05 10.62 4.74
CA ILE A 207 -19.75 10.05 3.42
C ILE A 207 -18.28 9.64 3.31
N LEU A 208 -17.34 10.49 3.72
CA LEU A 208 -15.90 10.18 3.62
C LEU A 208 -15.52 8.93 4.44
N PRO A 209 -15.91 8.77 5.72
CA PRO A 209 -15.67 7.53 6.46
C PRO A 209 -16.26 6.27 5.79
N PHE A 210 -17.46 6.37 5.20
CA PHE A 210 -18.06 5.24 4.47
C PHE A 210 -17.28 4.90 3.20
N ILE A 211 -16.84 5.91 2.44
CA ILE A 211 -15.95 5.71 1.28
C ILE A 211 -14.61 5.09 1.74
N ASP A 212 -14.09 5.53 2.88
CA ASP A 212 -12.85 5.02 3.48
C ASP A 212 -12.95 3.53 3.84
N LEU A 213 -14.13 3.02 4.17
CA LEU A 213 -14.35 1.59 4.37
C LEU A 213 -14.58 0.82 3.08
N LEU A 214 -15.43 1.35 2.21
CA LEU A 214 -15.86 0.66 1.01
C LEU A 214 -14.69 0.35 0.07
N HIS A 215 -13.68 1.21 0.01
CA HIS A 215 -12.51 0.97 -0.85
C HIS A 215 -11.55 -0.09 -0.29
N MET A 216 -11.46 -0.27 1.04
CA MET A 216 -10.61 -1.30 1.64
C MET A 216 -11.15 -2.72 1.43
N VAL A 217 -12.47 -2.88 1.30
CA VAL A 217 -13.12 -4.20 1.21
C VAL A 217 -12.65 -5.02 -0.01
N PRO A 218 -12.57 -4.47 -1.24
CA PRO A 218 -11.96 -5.17 -2.37
C PRO A 218 -10.54 -5.65 -2.11
N VAL A 219 -9.66 -4.79 -1.56
CA VAL A 219 -8.26 -5.16 -1.28
C VAL A 219 -8.17 -6.26 -0.24
N ILE A 220 -8.86 -6.10 0.89
CA ILE A 220 -8.90 -7.09 1.96
C ILE A 220 -9.36 -8.44 1.41
N THR A 221 -10.46 -8.45 0.65
CA THR A 221 -11.03 -9.68 0.10
C THR A 221 -10.08 -10.33 -0.90
N LYS A 222 -9.49 -9.56 -1.82
CA LYS A 222 -8.57 -10.09 -2.84
C LYS A 222 -7.29 -10.66 -2.23
N VAL A 223 -6.70 -9.98 -1.26
CA VAL A 223 -5.49 -10.46 -0.58
C VAL A 223 -5.79 -11.71 0.26
N LEU A 224 -6.94 -11.73 0.95
CA LEU A 224 -7.39 -12.91 1.70
C LEU A 224 -7.62 -14.11 0.78
N LEU A 225 -8.37 -13.93 -0.32
CA LEU A 225 -8.63 -15.00 -1.28
C LEU A 225 -7.34 -15.51 -1.93
N LEU A 226 -6.37 -14.63 -2.17
CA LEU A 226 -5.06 -15.03 -2.66
C LEU A 226 -4.28 -15.87 -1.62
N GLY A 227 -4.41 -15.55 -0.33
CA GLY A 227 -3.89 -16.40 0.75
C GLY A 227 -4.58 -17.77 0.82
N VAL A 228 -5.91 -17.83 0.69
CA VAL A 228 -6.69 -19.05 0.92
C VAL A 228 -6.76 -19.97 -0.30
N LEU A 229 -6.82 -19.40 -1.52
CA LEU A 229 -7.11 -20.15 -2.74
C LEU A 229 -5.88 -20.29 -3.65
N GLU A 230 -5.10 -19.22 -3.82
CA GLU A 230 -4.02 -19.17 -4.82
C GLU A 230 -2.69 -19.71 -4.28
N TYR A 231 -2.25 -19.22 -3.12
CA TYR A 231 -0.94 -19.56 -2.58
C TYR A 231 -0.75 -21.03 -2.17
N PRO A 232 -1.75 -21.76 -1.66
CA PRO A 232 -1.58 -23.18 -1.38
C PRO A 232 -1.24 -24.01 -2.63
N GLN A 233 -1.62 -23.54 -3.82
CA GLN A 233 -1.54 -24.30 -5.07
C GLN A 233 -0.37 -23.87 -5.96
N ASN A 234 0.06 -22.61 -5.86
CA ASN A 234 0.87 -21.95 -6.89
C ASN A 234 2.22 -21.39 -6.40
N THR A 235 2.74 -21.83 -5.25
CA THR A 235 4.03 -21.34 -4.73
C THR A 235 4.86 -22.38 -3.97
N GLU A 236 6.17 -22.17 -3.94
CA GLU A 236 7.14 -22.97 -3.17
C GLU A 236 7.10 -22.66 -1.66
N TYR A 237 6.58 -21.49 -1.27
CA TYR A 237 6.54 -21.05 0.14
C TYR A 237 5.12 -20.72 0.62
N PRO A 238 4.16 -21.67 0.53
CA PRO A 238 2.74 -21.40 0.77
C PRO A 238 2.49 -20.90 2.19
N ALA A 239 3.10 -21.53 3.20
CA ALA A 239 2.90 -21.14 4.60
C ALA A 239 3.32 -19.69 4.89
N LEU A 240 4.48 -19.27 4.38
CA LEU A 240 4.96 -17.89 4.54
C LEU A 240 4.00 -16.90 3.88
N LEU A 241 3.58 -17.19 2.65
CA LEU A 241 2.71 -16.31 1.89
C LEU A 241 1.28 -16.23 2.46
N ILE A 242 0.76 -17.33 3.00
CA ILE A 242 -0.50 -17.35 3.75
C ILE A 242 -0.41 -16.46 4.97
N LEU A 243 0.64 -16.62 5.79
CA LEU A 243 0.85 -15.80 6.99
C LEU A 243 0.97 -14.31 6.63
N CYS A 244 1.69 -13.98 5.56
CA CYS A 244 1.80 -12.62 5.06
C CYS A 244 0.45 -12.06 4.58
N ALA A 245 -0.34 -12.83 3.84
CA ALA A 245 -1.68 -12.44 3.39
C ALA A 245 -2.63 -12.22 4.58
N MET A 246 -2.60 -13.10 5.58
CA MET A 246 -3.36 -12.95 6.83
C MET A 246 -2.92 -11.72 7.61
N ALA A 247 -1.61 -11.46 7.72
CA ALA A 247 -1.09 -10.31 8.44
C ALA A 247 -1.50 -8.98 7.81
N TRP A 248 -1.44 -8.90 6.47
CA TRP A 248 -1.92 -7.73 5.75
C TRP A 248 -3.43 -7.56 5.94
N THR A 249 -4.21 -8.61 5.73
CA THR A 249 -5.67 -8.59 5.92
C THR A 249 -6.04 -8.15 7.34
N GLY A 250 -5.48 -8.79 8.35
CA GLY A 250 -5.74 -8.48 9.76
C GLY A 250 -5.36 -7.03 10.12
N HIS A 251 -4.28 -6.49 9.56
CA HIS A 251 -3.94 -5.09 9.73
C HIS A 251 -4.99 -4.14 9.16
N ASN A 252 -5.44 -4.37 7.93
CA ASN A 252 -6.45 -3.50 7.30
C ASN A 252 -7.79 -3.61 8.02
N CYS A 253 -8.19 -4.80 8.47
CA CYS A 253 -9.38 -4.98 9.32
C CYS A 253 -9.24 -4.23 10.66
N HIS A 254 -8.07 -4.28 11.29
CA HIS A 254 -7.82 -3.55 12.53
C HIS A 254 -7.85 -2.03 12.32
N MET A 255 -7.26 -1.52 11.24
CA MET A 255 -7.31 -0.09 10.89
C MET A 255 -8.75 0.37 10.65
N ALA A 256 -9.53 -0.41 9.89
CA ALA A 256 -10.94 -0.14 9.66
C ALA A 256 -11.73 -0.12 10.97
N TYR A 257 -11.48 -1.08 11.88
CA TYR A 257 -12.09 -1.11 13.21
C TYR A 257 -11.72 0.14 14.03
N THR A 258 -10.44 0.49 14.09
CA THR A 258 -9.96 1.65 14.85
C THR A 258 -10.58 2.95 14.32
N GLN A 259 -10.61 3.14 12.99
CA GLN A 259 -11.23 4.31 12.36
C GLN A 259 -12.75 4.37 12.60
N LEU A 260 -13.44 3.23 12.61
CA LEU A 260 -14.88 3.16 12.78
C LEU A 260 -15.37 3.32 14.22
N PHE A 261 -14.61 2.81 15.19
CA PHE A 261 -15.13 2.60 16.54
C PHE A 261 -14.29 3.25 17.63
N VAL A 262 -13.01 3.53 17.37
CA VAL A 262 -12.07 4.04 18.39
C VAL A 262 -11.80 5.53 18.17
N ASP A 263 -11.44 5.91 16.94
CA ASP A 263 -11.02 7.27 16.57
C ASP A 263 -12.18 8.13 16.00
N LEU A 264 -13.43 7.81 16.37
CA LEU A 264 -14.57 8.61 15.94
C LEU A 264 -14.46 10.06 16.46
N PRO A 265 -14.63 11.07 15.59
CA PRO A 265 -14.73 12.46 16.03
C PRO A 265 -15.79 12.60 17.13
N GLU A 266 -15.51 13.40 18.17
CA GLU A 266 -16.41 13.60 19.31
C GLU A 266 -17.84 13.95 18.87
N ASN A 267 -17.96 14.78 17.83
CA ASN A 267 -19.23 15.18 17.24
C ASN A 267 -20.01 14.01 16.63
N THR A 268 -19.32 13.05 16.00
CA THR A 268 -19.94 11.84 15.43
C THR A 268 -20.38 10.87 16.53
N ARG A 269 -19.59 10.74 17.60
CA ARG A 269 -19.98 9.96 18.79
C ARG A 269 -21.25 10.52 19.43
N GLN A 270 -21.35 11.84 19.57
CA GLN A 270 -22.54 12.52 20.10
C GLN A 270 -23.76 12.37 19.17
N LEU A 271 -23.55 12.36 17.85
CA LEU A 271 -24.63 12.21 16.86
C LEU A 271 -25.16 10.78 16.79
N TRP A 272 -24.30 9.78 16.97
CA TRP A 272 -24.73 8.37 17.08
C TRP A 272 -25.39 8.06 18.43
N ALA A 273 -24.92 8.69 19.52
CA ALA A 273 -25.55 8.58 20.82
C ALA A 273 -26.95 9.22 20.86
N SER A 274 -27.18 10.30 20.10
CA SER A 274 -28.49 10.97 20.02
C SER A 274 -29.48 10.32 19.05
N GLY A 275 -29.01 9.48 18.12
CA GLY A 275 -29.86 8.67 17.24
C GLY A 275 -30.29 7.32 17.83
N ALA A 276 -29.83 6.98 19.04
CA ALA A 276 -30.15 5.74 19.75
C ALA A 276 -31.35 5.86 20.72
N THR A 277 -32.09 6.98 20.67
CA THR A 277 -33.37 7.22 21.36
C THR A 277 -34.51 7.22 20.38
#